data_AF-W9CMQ4-F1
#
_entry.id   AF-W9CMQ4-F1
#
_cell.length_a   1.000
_cell.length_b   1.000
_cell.length_c   1.000
_cell.angle_alpha   90.00
_cell.angle_beta   90.00
_cell.angle_gamma   90.00
#
_symmetry.space_group_name_H-M   'P 1'
#
loop_
_entity.id
_entity.type
_entity.pdbx_description
1 polymer ?
#
loop_
_entity_poly.entity_id
_entity_poly.type
_entity_poly.pdbx_seq_one_letter_code
_entity_poly.pdbx_strand_id
1 'polypeptide(L)'
;MQIFVIGGSGRTGKMVIEEALLRGHDVIALVREPSSIEAREGLKLVKGTPLNKADITAAFEASTKTPSVVLVTLSAPRRSDSPFSPSISPPRLMADSNANIISVMKDFDVGKIVVMQAFGVGDSWPHMHFLLRMLMKKSNLYMQYDDHNLVDKEVKASGMNYVLARPARLEEGEVKTVKVFGNRGKGIPMMASITRESVANWLVDAAERKTWDSQTPVLTN
;
A
#
# COMPACT_ATOMS: atom_id res chain seq x y z
N MET A 1 13.39 -1.48 -13.19
CA MET A 1 14.11 -1.32 -11.90
C MET A 1 13.82 -2.52 -11.00
N GLN A 2 14.42 -2.61 -9.80
CA GLN A 2 14.02 -3.61 -8.81
C GLN A 2 13.01 -2.99 -7.84
N ILE A 3 11.79 -3.51 -7.79
CA ILE A 3 10.74 -3.10 -6.85
C ILE A 3 10.58 -4.17 -5.76
N PHE A 4 10.55 -3.77 -4.50
CA PHE A 4 10.22 -4.67 -3.40
C PHE A 4 8.77 -4.47 -2.96
N VAL A 5 7.94 -5.50 -3.10
CA VAL A 5 6.50 -5.46 -2.82
C VAL A 5 6.17 -6.17 -1.52
N ILE A 6 5.49 -5.46 -0.61
CA ILE A 6 4.91 -6.01 0.60
C ILE A 6 3.38 -6.05 0.44
N GLY A 7 2.77 -7.20 0.75
CA GLY A 7 1.34 -7.41 0.52
C GLY A 7 1.02 -7.91 -0.90
N GLY A 8 2.03 -8.45 -1.60
CA GLY A 8 1.92 -8.94 -2.99
C GLY A 8 0.92 -10.07 -3.22
N SER A 9 0.55 -10.84 -2.18
CA SER A 9 -0.48 -11.88 -2.29
C SER A 9 -1.91 -11.35 -2.15
N GLY A 10 -2.08 -10.07 -1.82
CA GLY A 10 -3.39 -9.41 -1.70
C GLY A 10 -4.00 -9.06 -3.06
N ARG A 11 -5.29 -8.71 -3.08
CA ARG A 11 -6.04 -8.40 -4.31
C ARG A 11 -5.37 -7.33 -5.18
N THR A 12 -4.99 -6.20 -4.57
CA THR A 12 -4.28 -5.14 -5.29
C THR A 12 -2.80 -5.46 -5.47
N GLY A 13 -2.17 -6.13 -4.49
CA GLY A 13 -0.75 -6.48 -4.56
C GLY A 13 -0.41 -7.39 -5.75
N LYS A 14 -1.30 -8.33 -6.09
CA LYS A 14 -1.13 -9.20 -7.26
C LYS A 14 -1.11 -8.40 -8.57
N MET A 15 -2.02 -7.42 -8.69
CA MET A 15 -2.10 -6.52 -9.85
C MET A 15 -0.88 -5.59 -9.91
N VAL A 16 -0.36 -5.13 -8.76
CA VAL A 16 0.88 -4.34 -8.72
C VAL A 16 2.08 -5.16 -9.22
N ILE A 17 2.19 -6.43 -8.80
CA ILE A 17 3.25 -7.32 -9.28
C ILE A 17 3.14 -7.50 -10.80
N GLU A 18 1.94 -7.80 -11.29
CA GLU A 18 1.68 -8.00 -12.71
C GLU A 18 2.04 -6.78 -13.54
N GLU A 19 1.58 -5.60 -13.14
CA GLU A 19 1.88 -4.35 -13.83
C GLU A 19 3.38 -4.01 -13.80
N ALA A 20 4.04 -4.21 -12.66
CA ALA A 20 5.48 -3.96 -12.56
C ALA A 20 6.29 -4.88 -13.49
N LEU A 21 5.94 -6.17 -13.57
CA LEU A 21 6.56 -7.12 -14.49
C LEU A 21 6.27 -6.75 -15.96
N LEU A 22 5.03 -6.34 -16.27
CA LEU A 22 4.63 -5.91 -17.62
C LEU A 22 5.46 -4.71 -18.10
N ARG A 23 5.80 -3.79 -17.19
CA ARG A 23 6.69 -2.64 -17.46
C ARG A 23 8.19 -2.99 -17.45
N GLY A 24 8.54 -4.28 -17.39
CA GLY A 24 9.93 -4.76 -17.42
C GLY A 24 10.71 -4.48 -16.14
N HIS A 25 10.04 -4.40 -14.98
CA HIS A 25 10.71 -4.33 -13.69
C HIS A 25 10.95 -5.73 -13.12
N ASP A 26 12.05 -5.88 -12.38
CA ASP A 26 12.25 -7.01 -11.49
C ASP A 26 11.46 -6.74 -10.20
N VAL A 27 10.80 -7.77 -9.66
CA VAL A 27 9.99 -7.68 -8.45
C VAL A 27 10.47 -8.69 -7.42
N ILE A 28 10.74 -8.24 -6.20
CA ILE A 28 10.83 -9.11 -5.02
C ILE A 28 9.52 -8.95 -4.27
N ALA A 29 8.86 -10.04 -3.88
CA ALA A 29 7.65 -9.97 -3.06
C ALA A 29 7.81 -10.80 -1.78
N LEU A 30 7.63 -10.15 -0.62
CA LEU A 30 7.55 -10.84 0.66
C LEU A 30 6.13 -11.35 0.87
N VAL A 31 5.98 -12.67 0.95
CA VAL A 31 4.69 -13.35 1.05
C VAL A 31 4.71 -14.44 2.11
N ARG A 32 3.59 -14.66 2.80
CA ARG A 32 3.49 -15.69 3.84
C ARG A 32 3.54 -17.10 3.27
N GLU A 33 2.94 -17.28 2.09
CA GLU A 33 2.85 -18.57 1.41
C GLU A 33 3.20 -18.37 -0.08
N PRO A 34 4.46 -18.61 -0.48
CA PRO A 34 4.90 -18.43 -1.86
C PRO A 34 4.09 -19.23 -2.88
N SER A 35 3.59 -20.41 -2.52
CA SER A 35 2.76 -21.23 -3.41
C SER A 35 1.42 -20.59 -3.82
N SER A 36 1.02 -19.49 -3.15
CA SER A 36 -0.19 -18.72 -3.49
C SER A 36 -0.03 -17.76 -4.68
N ILE A 37 1.18 -17.63 -5.21
CA ILE A 37 1.51 -16.79 -6.37
C ILE A 37 2.29 -17.65 -7.36
N GLU A 38 1.88 -17.60 -8.62
CA GLU A 38 2.58 -18.29 -9.70
C GLU A 38 3.97 -17.68 -9.93
N ALA A 39 4.98 -18.55 -10.04
CA ALA A 39 6.34 -18.14 -10.36
C ALA A 39 6.41 -17.60 -11.79
N ARG A 40 7.11 -16.48 -11.98
CA ARG A 40 7.25 -15.80 -13.27
C ARG A 40 8.66 -15.27 -13.43
N GLU A 41 9.09 -15.09 -14.66
CA GLU A 41 10.35 -14.39 -14.94
C GLU A 41 10.28 -12.96 -14.35
N GLY A 42 11.40 -12.48 -13.79
CA GLY A 42 11.47 -11.20 -13.09
C GLY A 42 10.83 -11.17 -11.71
N LEU A 43 10.13 -12.23 -11.26
CA LEU A 43 9.49 -12.30 -9.94
C LEU A 43 10.24 -13.22 -8.97
N LYS A 44 10.77 -12.66 -7.89
CA LYS A 44 11.33 -13.40 -6.76
C LYS A 44 10.38 -13.39 -5.57
N LEU A 45 9.89 -14.57 -5.19
CA LEU A 45 9.05 -14.75 -4.01
C LEU A 45 9.93 -15.12 -2.81
N VAL A 46 9.79 -14.36 -1.71
CA VAL A 46 10.48 -14.62 -0.45
C VAL A 46 9.44 -14.92 0.62
N LYS A 47 9.61 -16.05 1.32
CA LYS A 47 8.71 -16.45 2.39
C LYS A 47 8.97 -15.62 3.64
N GLY A 48 7.95 -15.01 4.21
CA GLY A 48 8.05 -14.35 5.52
C GLY A 48 6.89 -13.41 5.84
N THR A 49 7.09 -12.60 6.88
CA THR A 49 6.12 -11.61 7.37
C THR A 49 6.78 -10.25 7.60
N PRO A 50 6.12 -9.13 7.23
CA PRO A 50 6.68 -7.80 7.49
C PRO A 50 6.69 -7.42 8.98
N LEU A 51 6.07 -8.22 9.85
CA LEU A 51 6.21 -8.09 11.30
C LEU A 51 7.55 -8.59 11.83
N ASN A 52 8.30 -9.35 11.02
CA ASN A 52 9.63 -9.84 11.37
C ASN A 52 10.68 -9.10 10.54
N LYS A 53 11.51 -8.28 11.20
CA LYS A 53 12.56 -7.51 10.53
C LYS A 53 13.53 -8.42 9.76
N ALA A 54 13.87 -9.60 10.30
CA ALA A 54 14.79 -10.54 9.65
C ALA A 54 14.25 -11.08 8.32
N ASP A 55 12.94 -11.29 8.21
CA ASP A 55 12.31 -11.74 6.96
C ASP A 55 12.40 -10.65 5.87
N ILE A 56 12.27 -9.39 6.27
CA ILE A 56 12.42 -8.24 5.36
C ILE A 56 13.88 -8.13 4.90
N THR A 57 14.84 -8.23 5.82
CA THR A 57 16.28 -8.23 5.50
C THR A 57 16.62 -9.36 4.51
N ALA A 58 16.16 -10.58 4.79
CA ALA A 58 16.36 -11.72 3.90
C ALA A 58 15.77 -11.48 2.50
N ALA A 59 14.67 -10.73 2.40
CA ALA A 59 14.09 -10.37 1.10
C ALA A 59 14.94 -9.34 0.33
N PHE A 60 15.56 -8.38 1.01
CA PHE A 60 16.51 -7.46 0.38
C PHE A 60 17.75 -8.19 -0.13
N GLU A 61 18.28 -9.12 0.68
CA GLU A 61 19.45 -9.95 0.34
C GLU A 61 19.15 -11.01 -0.73
N ALA A 62 17.88 -11.28 -0.99
CA ALA A 62 17.47 -12.24 -1.99
C ALA A 62 17.83 -11.80 -3.42
N SER A 63 18.13 -10.53 -3.68
CA SER A 63 18.57 -10.07 -5.01
C SER A 63 19.97 -9.49 -4.94
N THR A 64 20.72 -9.64 -6.04
CA THR A 64 22.00 -8.95 -6.21
C THR A 64 21.81 -7.45 -6.43
N LYS A 65 20.59 -7.01 -6.79
CA LYS A 65 20.22 -5.62 -6.96
C LYS A 65 19.48 -5.14 -5.72
N THR A 66 19.98 -4.09 -5.07
CA THR A 66 19.23 -3.39 -4.03
C THR A 66 17.93 -2.83 -4.64
N PRO A 67 16.76 -3.03 -4.01
CA PRO A 67 15.51 -2.44 -4.47
C PRO A 67 15.61 -0.92 -4.60
N SER A 68 15.08 -0.35 -5.68
CA SER A 68 15.06 1.11 -5.87
C SER A 68 13.92 1.78 -5.08
N VAL A 69 12.89 1.01 -4.75
CA VAL A 69 11.67 1.48 -4.09
C VAL A 69 10.96 0.31 -3.41
N VAL A 70 10.34 0.58 -2.25
CA VAL A 70 9.45 -0.37 -1.57
C VAL A 70 8.01 0.05 -1.79
N LEU A 71 7.16 -0.88 -2.22
CA LEU A 71 5.73 -0.67 -2.46
C LEU A 71 4.91 -1.54 -1.51
N VAL A 72 4.08 -0.91 -0.68
CA VAL A 72 3.31 -1.55 0.39
C VAL A 72 1.82 -1.49 0.06
N THR A 73 1.20 -2.65 -0.17
CA THR A 73 -0.26 -2.81 -0.34
C THR A 73 -0.90 -3.59 0.81
N LEU A 74 -0.36 -3.44 2.01
CA LEU A 74 -0.88 -4.11 3.21
C LEU A 74 -2.25 -3.54 3.61
N SER A 75 -3.11 -4.44 4.07
CA SER A 75 -4.35 -4.13 4.74
C SER A 75 -4.56 -5.15 5.85
N ALA A 76 -5.15 -4.76 6.97
CA ALA A 76 -5.46 -5.70 8.05
C ALA A 76 -6.49 -6.75 7.59
N PRO A 77 -6.12 -8.06 7.54
CA PRO A 77 -7.08 -9.10 7.23
C PRO A 77 -8.27 -9.10 8.20
N ARG A 78 -9.43 -9.42 7.64
CA ARG A 78 -10.71 -9.59 8.33
C ARG A 78 -11.15 -11.04 8.26
N ARG A 79 -12.08 -11.42 9.13
CA ARG A 79 -12.68 -12.77 9.13
C ARG A 79 -13.40 -13.11 7.82
N SER A 80 -13.93 -12.11 7.13
CA SER A 80 -14.57 -12.25 5.82
C SER A 80 -14.38 -10.99 4.97
N ASP A 81 -14.74 -11.05 3.69
CA ASP A 81 -14.58 -9.95 2.75
C ASP A 81 -15.46 -8.73 3.05
N SER A 82 -16.51 -8.90 3.89
CA SER A 82 -17.34 -7.80 4.33
C SER A 82 -16.49 -6.70 4.98
N PRO A 83 -16.66 -5.42 4.59
CA PRO A 83 -15.95 -4.30 5.20
C PRO A 83 -16.17 -4.18 6.71
N PHE A 84 -17.33 -4.62 7.19
CA PHE A 84 -17.72 -4.56 8.60
C PHE A 84 -17.33 -5.81 9.40
N SER A 85 -16.71 -6.80 8.74
CA SER A 85 -16.24 -8.02 9.39
C SER A 85 -15.15 -7.70 10.43
N PRO A 86 -15.12 -8.38 11.60
CA PRO A 86 -14.09 -8.15 12.60
C PRO A 86 -12.67 -8.34 12.03
N SER A 87 -11.75 -7.47 12.46
CA SER A 87 -10.32 -7.66 12.21
C SER A 87 -9.83 -8.91 12.93
N ILE A 88 -8.99 -9.69 12.26
CA ILE A 88 -8.27 -10.83 12.86
C ILE A 88 -6.77 -10.53 13.00
N SER A 89 -6.40 -9.26 12.85
CA SER A 89 -5.02 -8.78 12.89
C SER A 89 -4.71 -8.11 14.23
N PRO A 90 -3.43 -8.07 14.63
CA PRO A 90 -2.98 -7.16 15.67
C PRO A 90 -3.38 -5.71 15.35
N PRO A 91 -3.69 -4.87 16.37
CA PRO A 91 -4.18 -3.50 16.15
C PRO A 91 -3.24 -2.58 15.35
N ARG A 92 -1.93 -2.84 15.40
CA ARG A 92 -0.88 -2.04 14.74
C ARG A 92 -0.15 -2.80 13.62
N LEU A 93 -0.80 -3.79 13.00
CA LEU A 93 -0.19 -4.63 11.99
C LEU A 93 0.52 -3.81 10.90
N MET A 94 -0.14 -2.79 10.36
CA MET A 94 0.39 -1.98 9.27
C MET A 94 1.45 -1.01 9.77
N ALA A 95 1.23 -0.34 10.91
CA ALA A 95 2.21 0.57 11.49
C ALA A 95 3.52 -0.13 11.83
N ASP A 96 3.46 -1.24 12.57
CA ASP A 96 4.65 -2.00 12.99
C ASP A 96 5.37 -2.62 11.79
N SER A 97 4.61 -3.07 10.78
CA SER A 97 5.18 -3.52 9.51
C SER A 97 5.95 -2.40 8.80
N ASN A 98 5.36 -1.21 8.67
CA ASN A 98 6.01 -0.07 8.02
C ASN A 98 7.23 0.43 8.81
N ALA A 99 7.19 0.39 10.14
CA ALA A 99 8.36 0.71 10.97
C ALA A 99 9.53 -0.25 10.72
N ASN A 100 9.27 -1.56 10.65
CA ASN A 100 10.28 -2.55 10.30
C ASN A 100 10.84 -2.35 8.89
N ILE A 101 9.95 -2.15 7.91
CA ILE A 101 10.32 -1.88 6.51
C ILE A 101 11.24 -0.67 6.43
N ILE A 102 10.85 0.46 7.04
CA ILE A 102 11.64 1.69 7.05
C ILE A 102 13.00 1.47 7.70
N SER A 103 13.07 0.70 8.79
CA SER A 103 14.35 0.38 9.42
C SER A 103 15.27 -0.37 8.47
N VAL A 104 14.77 -1.40 7.76
CA VAL A 104 15.59 -2.14 6.78
C VAL A 104 15.93 -1.28 5.57
N MET A 105 15.01 -0.45 5.09
CA MET A 105 15.28 0.49 4.01
C MET A 105 16.47 1.41 4.33
N LYS A 106 16.57 1.90 5.57
CA LYS A 106 17.71 2.71 6.04
C LYS A 106 19.00 1.88 6.08
N ASP A 107 18.93 0.64 6.57
CA ASP A 107 20.09 -0.26 6.62
C ASP A 107 20.66 -0.56 5.22
N PHE A 108 19.80 -0.54 4.18
CA PHE A 108 20.16 -0.83 2.78
C PHE A 108 20.18 0.41 1.85
N ASP A 109 20.12 1.62 2.39
CA ASP A 109 20.11 2.89 1.65
C ASP A 109 19.03 3.02 0.54
N VAL A 110 17.85 2.45 0.79
CA VAL A 110 16.69 2.58 -0.12
C VAL A 110 15.87 3.79 0.27
N GLY A 111 15.88 4.82 -0.60
CA GLY A 111 15.36 6.13 -0.25
C GLY A 111 13.85 6.34 -0.39
N LYS A 112 13.10 5.45 -1.05
CA LYS A 112 11.70 5.70 -1.43
C LYS A 112 10.73 4.58 -1.04
N ILE A 113 9.60 4.97 -0.43
CA ILE A 113 8.48 4.09 -0.10
C ILE A 113 7.16 4.60 -0.69
N VAL A 114 6.38 3.71 -1.30
CA VAL A 114 5.02 3.97 -1.77
C VAL A 114 4.06 3.09 -0.97
N VAL A 115 3.14 3.70 -0.21
CA VAL A 115 2.19 2.98 0.64
C VAL A 115 0.78 3.25 0.17
N MET A 116 0.03 2.18 -0.10
CA MET A 116 -1.40 2.28 -0.34
C MET A 116 -2.14 2.35 1.01
N GLN A 117 -2.79 3.48 1.24
CA GLN A 117 -3.69 3.74 2.36
C GLN A 117 -5.15 3.75 1.87
N ALA A 118 -5.98 4.61 2.47
CA ALA A 118 -7.37 4.82 2.09
C ALA A 118 -7.73 6.31 2.17
N PHE A 119 -8.65 6.75 1.32
CA PHE A 119 -9.29 8.05 1.48
C PHE A 119 -10.00 8.15 2.83
N GLY A 120 -9.80 9.26 3.54
CA GLY A 120 -10.22 9.47 4.92
C GLY A 120 -9.10 9.30 5.93
N VAL A 121 -7.94 8.78 5.55
CA VAL A 121 -6.76 8.73 6.44
C VAL A 121 -6.13 10.12 6.57
N GLY A 122 -5.65 10.45 7.77
CA GLY A 122 -4.91 11.68 8.05
C GLY A 122 -5.67 12.96 7.69
N ASP A 123 -5.00 13.87 7.00
CA ASP A 123 -5.52 15.18 6.58
C ASP A 123 -6.61 15.10 5.48
N SER A 124 -6.91 13.91 4.95
CA SER A 124 -8.07 13.71 4.08
C SER A 124 -9.38 13.46 4.85
N TRP A 125 -9.31 13.18 6.16
CA TRP A 125 -10.49 12.92 7.00
C TRP A 125 -11.57 14.02 6.91
N PRO A 126 -11.26 15.33 6.99
CA PRO A 126 -12.29 16.38 6.94
C PRO A 126 -13.05 16.46 5.60
N HIS A 127 -12.48 15.91 4.52
CA HIS A 127 -13.06 15.93 3.18
C HIS A 127 -13.92 14.71 2.86
N MET A 128 -13.86 13.66 3.67
CA MET A 128 -14.81 12.56 3.60
C MET A 128 -16.20 13.04 4.02
N HIS A 129 -17.24 12.63 3.29
CA HIS A 129 -18.61 13.02 3.60
C HIS A 129 -18.99 12.65 5.05
N PHE A 130 -19.75 13.52 5.75
CA PHE A 130 -19.96 13.38 7.20
C PHE A 130 -20.64 12.05 7.59
N LEU A 131 -21.57 11.55 6.77
CA LEU A 131 -22.22 10.25 6.98
C LEU A 131 -21.21 9.09 6.93
N LEU A 132 -20.29 9.12 5.95
CA LEU A 132 -19.23 8.13 5.83
C LEU A 132 -18.26 8.21 7.00
N ARG A 133 -17.89 9.42 7.44
CA ARG A 133 -17.07 9.60 8.65
C ARG A 133 -17.72 8.99 9.88
N MET A 134 -19.02 9.17 10.05
CA MET A 134 -19.76 8.59 11.18
C MET A 134 -19.78 7.06 11.08
N LEU A 135 -20.01 6.52 9.89
CA LEU A 135 -19.97 5.07 9.64
C LEU A 135 -18.58 4.48 9.93
N MET A 136 -17.51 5.14 9.47
CA MET A 136 -16.13 4.68 9.74
C MET A 136 -15.84 4.70 11.24
N LYS A 137 -16.26 5.76 11.97
CA LYS A 137 -16.06 5.87 13.43
C LYS A 137 -16.83 4.84 14.25
N LYS A 138 -18.04 4.47 13.83
CA LYS A 138 -18.94 3.60 14.61
C LYS A 138 -18.86 2.12 14.24
N SER A 139 -18.06 1.75 13.24
CA SER A 139 -17.95 0.37 12.76
C SER A 139 -16.55 -0.21 12.99
N ASN A 140 -16.41 -1.51 12.73
CA ASN A 140 -15.12 -2.21 12.80
C ASN A 140 -14.05 -1.66 11.84
N LEU A 141 -14.45 -0.81 10.87
CA LEU A 141 -13.53 -0.10 10.00
C LEU A 141 -12.66 0.90 10.77
N TYR A 142 -13.12 1.40 11.93
CA TYR A 142 -12.34 2.29 12.78
C TYR A 142 -10.93 1.76 13.06
N MET A 143 -10.81 0.47 13.40
CA MET A 143 -9.51 -0.16 13.69
C MET A 143 -8.54 -0.10 12.49
N GLN A 144 -9.06 -0.25 11.26
CA GLN A 144 -8.23 -0.15 10.05
C GLN A 144 -7.80 1.30 9.78
N TYR A 145 -8.70 2.26 10.01
CA TYR A 145 -8.36 3.68 9.85
C TYR A 145 -7.37 4.15 10.92
N ASP A 146 -7.49 3.65 12.15
CA ASP A 146 -6.56 3.97 13.24
C ASP A 146 -5.14 3.51 12.91
N ASP A 147 -4.98 2.25 12.47
CA ASP A 147 -3.69 1.71 12.04
C ASP A 147 -3.14 2.46 10.81
N HIS A 148 -3.99 2.82 9.82
CA HIS A 148 -3.55 3.68 8.72
C HIS A 148 -3.13 5.09 9.16
N ASN A 149 -3.79 5.68 10.18
CA ASN A 149 -3.39 6.98 10.73
C ASN A 149 -2.03 6.89 11.43
N LEU A 150 -1.74 5.77 12.09
CA LEU A 150 -0.42 5.49 12.66
C LEU A 150 0.63 5.39 11.56
N VAL A 151 0.36 4.64 10.48
CA VAL A 151 1.24 4.60 9.29
C VAL A 151 1.47 6.01 8.73
N ASP A 152 0.42 6.82 8.55
CA ASP A 152 0.55 8.19 8.04
C ASP A 152 1.52 9.02 8.90
N LYS A 153 1.33 8.99 10.22
CA LYS A 153 2.16 9.73 11.17
C LYS A 153 3.60 9.23 11.20
N GLU A 154 3.80 7.92 11.32
CA GLU A 154 5.10 7.29 11.52
C GLU A 154 5.95 7.35 10.25
N VAL A 155 5.37 7.10 9.06
CA VAL A 155 6.08 7.24 7.78
C VAL A 155 6.49 8.69 7.55
N LYS A 156 5.60 9.67 7.80
CA LYS A 156 5.95 11.11 7.69
C LYS A 156 7.07 11.53 8.63
N ALA A 157 7.07 11.02 9.85
CA ALA A 157 8.09 11.33 10.86
C ALA A 157 9.44 10.62 10.60
N SER A 158 9.45 9.60 9.73
CA SER A 158 10.64 8.75 9.52
C SER A 158 11.79 9.42 8.76
N GLY A 159 11.51 10.52 8.05
CA GLY A 159 12.43 11.18 7.12
C GLY A 159 12.55 10.49 5.75
N MET A 160 11.81 9.41 5.49
CA MET A 160 11.79 8.74 4.18
C MET A 160 11.09 9.59 3.12
N ASN A 161 11.55 9.51 1.87
CA ASN A 161 10.76 10.00 0.75
C ASN A 161 9.57 9.06 0.53
N TYR A 162 8.35 9.56 0.78
CA TYR A 162 7.14 8.75 0.77
C TYR A 162 6.16 9.17 -0.31
N VAL A 163 5.33 8.23 -0.75
CA VAL A 163 4.05 8.50 -1.39
C VAL A 163 2.97 7.72 -0.64
N LEU A 164 2.03 8.40 -0.01
CA LEU A 164 0.92 7.75 0.70
C LEU A 164 -0.36 7.85 -0.13
N ALA A 165 -0.56 6.88 -1.01
CA ALA A 165 -1.70 6.87 -1.92
C ALA A 165 -3.01 6.62 -1.16
N ARG A 166 -4.04 7.43 -1.39
CA ARG A 166 -5.33 7.35 -0.70
C ARG A 166 -6.46 7.12 -1.70
N PRO A 167 -6.57 5.90 -2.26
CA PRO A 167 -7.68 5.54 -3.12
C PRO A 167 -9.02 5.71 -2.41
N ALA A 168 -10.04 6.11 -3.18
CA ALA A 168 -11.43 6.03 -2.77
C ALA A 168 -11.88 4.56 -2.64
N ARG A 169 -13.19 4.30 -2.57
CA ARG A 169 -13.71 2.95 -2.39
C ARG A 169 -13.21 2.02 -3.52
N LEU A 170 -12.51 0.96 -3.14
CA LEU A 170 -11.98 -0.01 -4.10
C LEU A 170 -13.10 -0.86 -4.69
N GLU A 171 -13.08 -1.01 -6.01
CA GLU A 171 -13.97 -1.90 -6.77
C GLU A 171 -13.15 -2.84 -7.65
N GLU A 172 -13.78 -3.91 -8.11
CA GLU A 172 -13.23 -4.71 -9.22
C GLU A 172 -13.65 -4.08 -10.56
N GLY A 173 -12.87 -4.33 -11.60
CA GLY A 173 -13.13 -3.85 -12.95
C GLY A 173 -11.85 -3.42 -13.65
N GLU A 174 -11.99 -3.13 -14.94
CA GLU A 174 -10.88 -2.76 -15.83
C GLU A 174 -10.20 -1.45 -15.43
N VAL A 175 -9.01 -1.22 -15.97
CA VAL A 175 -8.30 0.07 -15.89
C VAL A 175 -9.17 1.19 -16.44
N LYS A 176 -9.26 2.28 -15.67
CA LYS A 176 -9.89 3.55 -16.04
C LYS A 176 -8.94 4.69 -15.74
N THR A 177 -9.19 5.85 -16.34
CA THR A 177 -8.43 7.07 -16.05
C THR A 177 -8.43 7.36 -14.55
N VAL A 178 -7.26 7.64 -13.96
CA VAL A 178 -7.14 8.03 -12.55
C VAL A 178 -7.15 9.54 -12.42
N LYS A 179 -8.02 10.05 -11.55
CA LYS A 179 -8.07 11.46 -11.17
C LYS A 179 -7.45 11.66 -9.78
N VAL A 180 -6.54 12.64 -9.68
CA VAL A 180 -5.82 13.00 -8.45
C VAL A 180 -6.42 14.28 -7.85
N PHE A 181 -6.88 14.24 -6.60
CA PHE A 181 -7.53 15.36 -5.90
C PHE A 181 -6.60 16.05 -4.87
N GLY A 182 -5.29 16.01 -5.12
CA GLY A 182 -4.26 16.47 -4.19
C GLY A 182 -4.24 15.67 -2.88
N ASN A 183 -3.52 16.20 -1.88
CA ASN A 183 -3.28 15.48 -0.61
C ASN A 183 -4.55 15.27 0.24
N ARG A 184 -5.49 16.21 0.14
CA ARG A 184 -6.66 16.27 1.03
C ARG A 184 -7.95 15.74 0.41
N GLY A 185 -8.03 15.56 -0.92
CA GLY A 185 -9.23 15.04 -1.57
C GLY A 185 -10.40 16.03 -1.64
N LYS A 186 -10.14 17.35 -1.74
CA LYS A 186 -11.20 18.36 -1.80
C LYS A 186 -12.04 18.18 -3.07
N GLY A 187 -13.37 18.11 -2.91
CA GLY A 187 -14.31 18.01 -4.02
C GLY A 187 -14.58 16.58 -4.49
N ILE A 188 -14.15 15.57 -3.74
CA ILE A 188 -14.45 14.17 -4.05
C ILE A 188 -15.95 13.87 -3.87
N PRO A 189 -16.60 13.17 -4.82
CA PRO A 189 -17.98 12.73 -4.66
C PRO A 189 -18.17 11.76 -3.49
N MET A 190 -19.37 11.73 -2.88
CA MET A 190 -19.68 10.82 -1.75
C MET A 190 -19.44 9.35 -2.11
N MET A 191 -19.84 8.93 -3.32
CA MET A 191 -19.78 7.54 -3.76
C MET A 191 -18.58 7.26 -4.68
N ALA A 192 -17.54 8.10 -4.62
CA ALA A 192 -16.35 7.93 -5.44
C ALA A 192 -15.70 6.56 -5.22
N SER A 193 -15.26 5.96 -6.32
CA SER A 193 -14.57 4.68 -6.33
C SER A 193 -13.36 4.70 -7.26
N ILE A 194 -12.56 3.64 -7.16
CA ILE A 194 -11.44 3.37 -8.07
C ILE A 194 -11.29 1.86 -8.21
N THR A 195 -11.04 1.37 -9.43
CA THR A 195 -10.78 -0.05 -9.67
C THR A 195 -9.41 -0.43 -9.11
N ARG A 196 -9.29 -1.66 -8.61
CA ARG A 196 -8.03 -2.16 -8.06
C ARG A 196 -6.89 -2.13 -9.08
N GLU A 197 -7.22 -2.38 -10.35
CA GLU A 197 -6.26 -2.34 -11.44
C GLU A 197 -5.79 -0.90 -11.72
N SER A 198 -6.72 0.08 -11.73
CA SER A 198 -6.35 1.49 -11.89
C SER A 198 -5.41 1.98 -10.77
N VAL A 199 -5.69 1.61 -9.51
CA VAL A 199 -4.79 1.99 -8.40
C VAL A 199 -3.47 1.22 -8.47
N ALA A 200 -3.45 -0.05 -8.90
CA ALA A 200 -2.20 -0.79 -9.09
C ALA A 200 -1.30 -0.10 -10.12
N ASN A 201 -1.85 0.28 -11.27
CA ASN A 201 -1.12 1.01 -12.32
C ASN A 201 -0.60 2.36 -11.82
N TRP A 202 -1.42 3.07 -11.03
CA TRP A 202 -1.02 4.33 -10.44
C TRP A 202 0.09 4.16 -9.37
N LEU A 203 0.06 3.09 -8.58
CA LEU A 203 1.10 2.81 -7.58
C LEU A 203 2.45 2.51 -8.24
N VAL A 204 2.45 1.81 -9.39
CA VAL A 204 3.66 1.59 -10.19
C VAL A 204 4.15 2.91 -10.82
N ASP A 205 3.25 3.74 -11.36
CA ASP A 205 3.59 5.11 -11.80
C ASP A 205 4.27 5.92 -10.68
N ALA A 206 3.75 5.83 -9.46
CA ALA A 206 4.28 6.52 -8.29
C ALA A 206 5.63 5.96 -7.84
N ALA A 207 5.89 4.68 -8.07
CA ALA A 207 7.19 4.06 -7.85
C ALA A 207 8.24 4.59 -8.84
N GLU A 208 7.86 4.72 -10.12
CA GLU A 208 8.74 5.18 -11.21
C GLU A 208 9.04 6.68 -11.18
N ARG A 209 8.06 7.51 -10.79
CA ARG A 209 8.13 8.97 -10.95
C ARG A 209 8.29 9.70 -9.62
N LYS A 210 8.97 10.84 -9.65
CA LYS A 210 9.13 11.73 -8.48
C LYS A 210 7.96 12.71 -8.27
N THR A 211 6.96 12.69 -9.14
CA THR A 211 5.84 13.65 -9.18
C THR A 211 5.07 13.74 -7.86
N TRP A 212 4.98 12.65 -7.11
CA TRP A 212 4.21 12.54 -5.87
C TRP A 212 5.08 12.33 -4.63
N ASP A 213 6.39 12.51 -4.75
CA ASP A 213 7.31 12.41 -3.64
C ASP A 213 6.92 13.39 -2.53
N SER A 214 6.90 12.90 -1.29
CA SER A 214 6.40 13.58 -0.09
C SER A 214 4.92 14.03 -0.16
N GLN A 215 4.09 13.32 -0.93
CA GLN A 215 2.65 13.61 -1.06
C GLN A 215 1.77 12.47 -0.56
N THR A 216 0.49 12.80 -0.34
CA THR A 216 -0.53 11.85 0.12
C THR A 216 -1.77 11.85 -0.79
N PRO A 217 -1.60 11.60 -2.10
CA PRO A 217 -2.62 11.91 -3.11
C PRO A 217 -3.88 11.07 -2.95
N VAL A 218 -5.04 11.72 -3.04
CA VAL A 218 -6.37 11.08 -3.06
C VAL A 218 -6.75 10.73 -4.49
N LEU A 219 -7.14 9.47 -4.73
CA LEU A 219 -7.32 8.91 -6.06
C LEU A 219 -8.76 8.42 -6.28
N THR A 220 -9.33 8.74 -7.44
CA THR A 220 -10.57 8.13 -7.95
C THR A 220 -10.38 7.70 -9.39
N ASN A 221 -11.31 6.90 -9.90
CA ASN A 221 -11.61 6.93 -11.32
C ASN A 221 -12.58 8.07 -11.67
#